data_AF-A0A0J7I5T3-F1
#
_entry.id   AF-A0A0J7I5T3-F1
#
_cell.length_a   1.000
_cell.length_b   1.000
_cell.length_c   1.000
_cell.angle_alpha   90.00
_cell.angle_beta   90.00
_cell.angle_gamma   90.00
#
_symmetry.space_group_name_H-M   'P 1'
#
loop_
_entity.id
_entity.type
_entity.pdbx_description
1 polymer ?
#
loop_
_entity_poly.entity_id
_entity_poly.type
_entity_poly.pdbx_seq_one_letter_code
_entity_poly.pdbx_strand_id
1 'polypeptide(L)'
;MKLGLLLLAALPIATYAQDSIAVSSTNEYPNTFSSGSANVQPFNNKTRRFNDWSVSIGGGGAFMVHSDLRSIYDKKVNWGYNAYVSIDKQISHTFGLSLIYQRGETTQKGQLDGADGQVAGVATAKTKYNQIALLGDVNFSNILRRVDNHSPYRWALHGYAGIGVQGYDTSLYDNNEYRYSDSPKRVPLFIKQDIDINSLYYQFGLGLKYNVSKLIDIEARTMYIISGDDEFDGGGWGSPGDYNTASATSKYNMLNKRRSDNMWTVNLGLSFKIGKHMSHLAWHDPLQEAYYRASVLENASTDLVVCEKGDNDNDGVCDDWDRQLDTPAGARVDGAGVALDMDLDGVIDLYDKCVTVPGPVENNGCPTNK
;
A
#
# COMPACT_ATOMS: atom_id res chain seq x y z
N MET A 1 15.65 22.90 -34.27
CA MET A 1 15.35 21.79 -33.33
C MET A 1 14.65 22.42 -32.12
N LYS A 2 13.35 22.76 -32.12
CA LYS A 2 12.12 21.97 -32.29
C LYS A 2 12.02 20.75 -31.36
N LEU A 3 11.10 20.89 -30.39
CA LEU A 3 10.10 19.90 -29.96
C LEU A 3 10.43 18.86 -28.87
N GLY A 4 11.31 19.17 -27.90
CA GLY A 4 11.60 18.24 -26.79
C GLY A 4 11.37 18.74 -25.35
N LEU A 5 11.24 20.06 -25.12
CA LEU A 5 11.32 20.62 -23.76
C LEU A 5 9.98 21.05 -23.14
N LEU A 6 8.85 20.79 -23.80
CA LEU A 6 7.52 21.24 -23.34
C LEU A 6 6.68 20.14 -22.66
N LEU A 7 7.19 18.90 -22.56
CA LEU A 7 6.47 17.76 -21.96
C LEU A 7 6.85 17.45 -20.51
N LEU A 8 7.86 18.10 -19.93
CA LEU A 8 8.27 17.92 -18.52
C LEU A 8 7.82 19.04 -17.57
N ALA A 9 7.22 20.12 -18.09
CA ALA A 9 6.63 21.19 -17.29
C ALA A 9 5.11 21.05 -17.08
N ALA A 10 4.49 19.94 -17.55
CA ALA A 10 3.05 19.69 -17.49
C ALA A 10 2.62 18.71 -16.37
N LEU A 11 3.49 18.44 -15.39
CA LEU A 11 3.20 17.60 -14.22
C LEU A 11 3.69 18.33 -12.96
N PRO A 12 3.14 19.53 -12.67
CA PRO A 12 2.10 19.61 -11.63
C PRO A 12 1.09 20.73 -11.92
N ILE A 13 0.16 20.53 -12.85
CA ILE A 13 -1.05 21.38 -12.97
C ILE A 13 -2.32 20.57 -12.62
N ALA A 14 -2.20 19.26 -12.38
CA ALA A 14 -3.31 18.41 -11.92
C ALA A 14 -3.60 18.48 -10.40
N THR A 15 -3.12 19.51 -9.70
CA THR A 15 -3.47 19.79 -8.28
C THR A 15 -4.22 21.10 -8.08
N TYR A 16 -4.56 21.82 -9.15
CA TYR A 16 -5.48 22.95 -9.14
C TYR A 16 -6.75 22.62 -9.93
N ALA A 17 -7.50 21.64 -9.45
CA ALA A 17 -8.84 21.33 -9.96
C ALA A 17 -9.71 20.69 -8.87
N GLN A 18 -9.68 21.26 -7.67
CA GLN A 18 -10.85 21.31 -6.81
C GLN A 18 -10.93 22.72 -6.27
N ASP A 19 -11.34 23.64 -7.15
CA ASP A 19 -12.07 24.81 -6.73
C ASP A 19 -13.15 24.33 -5.76
N SER A 20 -12.97 24.71 -4.50
CA SER A 20 -14.05 24.74 -3.53
C SER A 20 -15.05 25.78 -4.00
N ILE A 21 -15.88 25.40 -4.97
CA ILE A 21 -17.25 25.90 -4.97
C ILE A 21 -17.82 25.32 -3.69
N ALA A 22 -17.88 26.15 -2.65
CA ALA A 22 -18.64 25.85 -1.46
C ALA A 22 -20.07 25.58 -1.93
N VAL A 23 -20.41 24.31 -2.12
CA VAL A 23 -21.81 23.90 -2.12
C VAL A 23 -22.23 24.11 -0.67
N SER A 24 -22.82 25.28 -0.43
CA SER A 24 -23.66 25.53 0.74
C SER A 24 -24.73 24.46 0.70
N SER A 25 -24.50 23.34 1.40
CA SER A 25 -25.47 22.27 1.59
C SER A 25 -26.52 22.71 2.61
N THR A 26 -27.14 23.86 2.38
CA THR A 26 -28.22 24.37 3.21
C THR A 26 -29.59 23.96 2.71
N ASN A 27 -29.76 23.31 1.55
CA ASN A 27 -31.02 22.67 1.21
C ASN A 27 -30.84 21.57 0.14
N GLU A 28 -31.55 20.46 0.34
CA GLU A 28 -31.73 19.30 -0.55
C GLU A 28 -30.68 18.18 -0.51
N TYR A 29 -30.86 17.32 0.49
CA TYR A 29 -30.61 15.88 0.39
C TYR A 29 -31.82 15.20 -0.29
N PRO A 30 -31.63 14.18 -1.15
CA PRO A 30 -30.40 13.69 -1.80
C PRO A 30 -30.19 14.26 -3.22
N ASN A 31 -28.93 14.34 -3.70
CA ASN A 31 -28.59 14.72 -5.08
C ASN A 31 -27.85 13.59 -5.82
N THR A 32 -27.78 13.68 -7.15
CA THR A 32 -27.27 12.63 -8.06
C THR A 32 -25.79 12.27 -7.90
N PHE A 33 -25.05 12.94 -7.00
CA PHE A 33 -23.65 12.66 -6.69
C PHE A 33 -23.42 12.17 -5.25
N SER A 34 -24.47 12.06 -4.43
CA SER A 34 -24.36 11.48 -3.09
C SER A 34 -24.75 10.00 -3.12
N SER A 35 -23.95 9.16 -2.44
CA SER A 35 -24.23 7.72 -2.30
C SER A 35 -25.44 7.41 -1.41
N GLY A 36 -26.30 8.39 -1.12
CA GLY A 36 -27.35 8.30 -0.11
C GLY A 36 -26.85 8.12 1.33
N SER A 37 -25.53 8.09 1.57
CA SER A 37 -24.94 7.92 2.89
C SER A 37 -25.15 9.17 3.75
N ALA A 38 -25.87 9.04 4.87
CA ALA A 38 -26.03 10.12 5.85
C ALA A 38 -24.71 10.62 6.48
N ASN A 39 -23.61 9.91 6.28
CA ASN A 39 -22.28 10.24 6.78
C ASN A 39 -21.31 10.51 5.62
N VAL A 40 -21.38 11.70 5.03
CA VAL A 40 -20.36 12.21 4.09
C VAL A 40 -19.33 13.00 4.89
N GLN A 41 -18.05 12.65 4.73
CA GLN A 41 -16.95 13.34 5.37
C GLN A 41 -16.10 14.06 4.31
N PRO A 42 -15.69 15.33 4.54
CA PRO A 42 -14.82 16.02 3.60
C PRO A 42 -13.49 15.28 3.45
N PHE A 43 -12.95 15.21 2.23
CA PHE A 43 -11.67 14.57 1.96
C PHE A 43 -10.50 15.47 2.40
N ASN A 44 -10.27 15.55 3.72
CA ASN A 44 -9.23 16.38 4.31
C ASN A 44 -8.40 15.59 5.35
N ASN A 45 -7.31 16.19 5.82
CA ASN A 45 -6.41 15.50 6.76
C ASN A 45 -7.05 15.18 8.12
N LYS A 46 -8.15 15.83 8.49
CA LYS A 46 -8.86 15.56 9.75
C LYS A 46 -9.65 14.25 9.69
N THR A 47 -10.06 13.81 8.50
CA THR A 47 -10.88 12.61 8.28
C THR A 47 -10.04 11.37 7.94
N ARG A 48 -8.70 11.50 7.94
CA ARG A 48 -7.78 10.35 7.79
C ARG A 48 -8.08 9.30 8.85
N ARG A 49 -8.18 8.05 8.40
CA ARG A 49 -8.44 6.88 9.26
C ARG A 49 -7.18 6.07 9.58
N PHE A 50 -6.10 6.31 8.84
CA PHE A 50 -4.90 5.50 8.86
C PHE A 50 -3.65 6.35 9.02
N ASN A 51 -2.64 5.78 9.69
CA ASN A 51 -1.27 6.30 9.59
C ASN A 51 -0.74 5.99 8.19
N ASP A 52 0.02 6.91 7.62
CA ASP A 52 0.51 6.82 6.25
C ASP A 52 1.96 7.30 6.11
N TRP A 53 2.63 7.52 7.24
CA TRP A 53 4.05 7.82 7.31
C TRP A 53 4.76 6.75 8.12
N SER A 54 5.98 6.41 7.70
CA SER A 54 6.90 5.60 8.49
C SER A 54 8.33 6.09 8.35
N VAL A 55 9.16 5.74 9.33
CA VAL A 55 10.61 5.86 9.25
C VAL A 55 11.19 4.47 9.33
N SER A 56 11.99 4.09 8.35
CA SER A 56 12.63 2.78 8.30
C SER A 56 14.12 2.91 8.50
N ILE A 57 14.71 2.02 9.29
CA ILE A 57 16.15 1.91 9.49
C ILE A 57 16.57 0.46 9.30
N GLY A 58 17.74 0.21 8.75
CA GLY A 58 18.22 -1.15 8.60
C GLY A 58 19.64 -1.23 8.08
N GLY A 59 20.12 -2.46 7.95
CA GLY A 59 21.43 -2.72 7.40
C GLY A 59 21.66 -4.21 7.15
N GLY A 60 22.76 -4.51 6.48
CA GLY A 60 23.13 -5.88 6.12
C GLY A 60 24.33 -5.91 5.19
N GLY A 61 24.37 -6.92 4.33
CA GLY A 61 25.48 -7.18 3.42
C GLY A 61 25.40 -6.35 2.13
N ALA A 62 26.55 -5.92 1.64
CA ALA A 62 26.73 -5.28 0.35
C ALA A 62 27.75 -6.05 -0.49
N PHE A 63 27.45 -6.29 -1.76
CA PHE A 63 28.27 -7.12 -2.64
C PHE A 63 28.36 -6.51 -4.02
N MET A 64 29.57 -6.29 -4.51
CA MET A 64 29.79 -5.98 -5.92
C MET A 64 29.60 -7.26 -6.74
N VAL A 65 28.64 -7.27 -7.65
CA VAL A 65 28.19 -8.50 -8.33
C VAL A 65 28.39 -8.47 -9.84
N HIS A 66 28.03 -7.36 -10.50
CA HIS A 66 28.18 -7.22 -11.94
C HIS A 66 29.08 -6.03 -12.22
N SER A 67 30.36 -6.32 -12.17
CA SER A 67 31.45 -5.36 -12.27
C SER A 67 32.70 -6.08 -12.79
N ASP A 68 33.81 -5.35 -12.95
CA ASP A 68 35.13 -5.90 -13.22
C ASP A 68 35.67 -6.66 -12.01
N LEU A 69 35.73 -5.99 -10.87
CA LEU A 69 36.13 -6.51 -9.56
C LEU A 69 34.90 -6.92 -8.77
N ARG A 70 34.83 -8.18 -8.34
CA ARG A 70 33.63 -8.75 -7.70
C ARG A 70 33.85 -9.13 -6.25
N SER A 71 32.79 -9.02 -5.44
CA SER A 71 32.82 -9.46 -4.04
C SER A 71 32.86 -10.99 -3.93
N ILE A 72 32.32 -11.72 -4.89
CA ILE A 72 32.47 -13.18 -4.98
C ILE A 72 33.63 -13.48 -5.93
N TYR A 73 34.76 -13.90 -5.36
CA TYR A 73 35.97 -14.23 -6.11
C TYR A 73 36.51 -15.57 -5.61
N ASP A 74 36.87 -16.46 -6.54
CA ASP A 74 37.37 -17.81 -6.24
C ASP A 74 36.51 -18.58 -5.20
N LYS A 75 35.19 -18.58 -5.41
CA LYS A 75 34.17 -19.21 -4.54
C LYS A 75 34.16 -18.70 -3.09
N LYS A 76 34.86 -17.61 -2.79
CA LYS A 76 34.86 -16.94 -1.48
C LYS A 76 34.12 -15.62 -1.56
N VAL A 77 33.42 -15.28 -0.48
CA VAL A 77 32.68 -14.03 -0.35
C VAL A 77 33.54 -13.02 0.40
N ASN A 78 33.82 -11.90 -0.25
CA ASN A 78 34.39 -10.71 0.37
C ASN A 78 33.22 -9.85 0.84
N TRP A 79 33.05 -9.74 2.16
CA TRP A 79 31.88 -9.10 2.75
C TRP A 79 32.01 -7.58 2.74
N GLY A 80 31.00 -6.92 2.22
CA GLY A 80 30.72 -5.51 2.46
C GLY A 80 29.54 -5.34 3.42
N TYR A 81 29.25 -4.09 3.79
CA TYR A 81 28.08 -3.74 4.59
C TYR A 81 27.30 -2.58 3.98
N ASN A 82 26.00 -2.55 4.25
CA ASN A 82 25.09 -1.48 3.90
C ASN A 82 24.30 -1.07 5.14
N ALA A 83 24.05 0.22 5.31
CA ALA A 83 23.14 0.76 6.30
C ALA A 83 22.27 1.84 5.65
N TYR A 84 20.98 1.87 5.99
CA TYR A 84 20.05 2.83 5.43
C TYR A 84 19.10 3.41 6.47
N VAL A 85 18.61 4.61 6.16
CA VAL A 85 17.45 5.24 6.77
C VAL A 85 16.54 5.74 5.67
N SER A 86 15.23 5.55 5.81
CA SER A 86 14.25 6.09 4.89
C SER A 86 13.08 6.72 5.61
N ILE A 87 12.49 7.71 4.95
CA ILE A 87 11.20 8.29 5.30
C ILE A 87 10.22 7.84 4.23
N ASP A 88 9.20 7.10 4.62
CA ASP A 88 8.25 6.50 3.70
C ASP A 88 6.87 7.13 3.87
N LYS A 89 6.24 7.43 2.75
CA LYS A 89 4.89 7.96 2.65
C LYS A 89 4.03 6.97 1.87
N GLN A 90 3.05 6.37 2.53
CA GLN A 90 2.04 5.59 1.86
C GLN A 90 1.02 6.54 1.20
N ILE A 91 0.85 6.44 -0.12
CA ILE A 91 -0.10 7.26 -0.89
C ILE A 91 -1.45 6.55 -1.00
N SER A 92 -1.42 5.23 -1.20
CA SER A 92 -2.59 4.35 -1.21
C SER A 92 -2.25 3.03 -0.50
N HIS A 93 -3.23 2.17 -0.26
CA HIS A 93 -2.97 0.83 0.29
C HIS A 93 -1.97 0.00 -0.57
N THR A 94 -1.84 0.27 -1.87
CA THR A 94 -0.92 -0.44 -2.79
C THR A 94 0.35 0.32 -3.14
N PHE A 95 0.39 1.64 -3.01
CA PHE A 95 1.50 2.46 -3.48
C PHE A 95 2.01 3.44 -2.42
N GLY A 96 3.33 3.57 -2.32
CA GLY A 96 4.03 4.53 -1.49
C GLY A 96 5.24 5.14 -2.19
N LEU A 97 5.77 6.19 -1.57
CA LEU A 97 7.02 6.85 -1.96
C LEU A 97 7.97 6.84 -0.77
N SER A 98 9.27 6.67 -1.02
CA SER A 98 10.29 6.62 0.02
C SER A 98 11.50 7.47 -0.37
N LEU A 99 11.90 8.37 0.52
CA LEU A 99 13.19 9.05 0.42
C LEU A 99 14.18 8.27 1.28
N ILE A 100 15.20 7.71 0.65
CA ILE A 100 16.21 6.86 1.30
C ILE A 100 17.58 7.52 1.25
N TYR A 101 18.30 7.44 2.37
CA TYR A 101 19.74 7.63 2.44
C TYR A 101 20.39 6.31 2.84
N GLN A 102 21.43 5.92 2.13
CA GLN A 102 22.18 4.70 2.40
C GLN A 102 23.68 4.95 2.32
N ARG A 103 24.42 4.25 3.17
CA ARG A 103 25.89 4.29 3.20
C ARG A 103 26.43 2.90 3.45
N GLY A 104 27.62 2.63 2.93
CA GLY A 104 28.23 1.33 3.11
C GLY A 104 29.64 1.24 2.54
N GLU A 105 30.17 0.03 2.59
CA GLU A 105 31.44 -0.34 1.98
C GLU A 105 31.29 -1.69 1.28
N THR A 106 31.73 -1.81 0.03
CA THR A 106 31.97 -3.11 -0.62
C THR A 106 33.45 -3.45 -0.57
N THR A 107 33.75 -4.75 -0.58
CA THR A 107 35.09 -5.26 -0.86
C THR A 107 35.00 -6.22 -2.04
N GLN A 108 35.88 -6.03 -3.02
CA GLN A 108 35.86 -6.75 -4.27
C GLN A 108 37.28 -7.10 -4.73
N LYS A 109 37.40 -8.15 -5.53
CA LYS A 109 38.67 -8.66 -6.03
C LYS A 109 38.58 -9.03 -7.50
N GLY A 110 39.73 -9.02 -8.15
CA GLY A 110 39.88 -9.46 -9.53
C GLY A 110 41.34 -9.60 -9.89
N GLN A 111 41.61 -10.24 -11.01
CA GLN A 111 42.94 -10.47 -11.52
C GLN A 111 42.93 -10.16 -13.00
N LEU A 112 43.94 -9.40 -13.47
CA LEU A 112 44.15 -9.14 -14.88
C LEU A 112 44.52 -10.42 -15.64
N ASP A 113 44.32 -10.44 -16.95
CA ASP A 113 44.80 -11.52 -17.79
C ASP A 113 46.27 -11.33 -18.19
N GLY A 114 46.93 -12.41 -18.63
CA GLY A 114 48.27 -12.36 -19.22
C GLY A 114 49.40 -12.04 -18.23
N ALA A 115 50.50 -11.49 -18.76
CA ALA A 115 51.68 -11.16 -17.96
C ALA A 115 51.37 -10.12 -16.87
N ASP A 116 50.53 -9.13 -17.18
CA ASP A 116 50.11 -8.11 -16.22
C ASP A 116 49.42 -8.74 -14.99
N GLY A 117 48.54 -9.72 -15.21
CA GLY A 117 47.90 -10.50 -14.16
C GLY A 117 48.84 -11.34 -13.30
N GLN A 118 49.93 -11.85 -13.90
CA GLN A 118 50.94 -12.61 -13.16
C GLN A 118 51.78 -11.69 -12.27
N VAL A 119 52.12 -10.49 -12.75
CA VAL A 119 52.94 -9.53 -11.99
C VAL A 119 52.09 -8.83 -10.91
N ALA A 120 50.89 -8.36 -11.24
CA ALA A 120 49.99 -7.68 -10.31
C ALA A 120 49.33 -8.64 -9.30
N GLY A 121 49.16 -9.91 -9.66
CA GLY A 121 48.44 -10.87 -8.85
C GLY A 121 46.95 -10.50 -8.70
N VAL A 122 46.35 -10.89 -7.58
CA VAL A 122 44.94 -10.61 -7.29
C VAL A 122 44.82 -9.23 -6.63
N ALA A 123 44.19 -8.28 -7.33
CA ALA A 123 43.86 -6.99 -6.77
C ALA A 123 42.72 -7.10 -5.76
N THR A 124 42.76 -6.21 -4.78
CA THR A 124 41.67 -5.98 -3.83
C THR A 124 41.27 -4.52 -3.89
N ALA A 125 40.00 -4.26 -4.19
CA ALA A 125 39.43 -2.93 -4.14
C ALA A 125 38.33 -2.84 -3.07
N LYS A 126 38.15 -1.63 -2.55
CA LYS A 126 37.09 -1.26 -1.62
C LYS A 126 36.41 -0.01 -2.11
N THR A 127 35.08 0.02 -2.03
CA THR A 127 34.27 1.18 -2.40
C THR A 127 33.43 1.59 -1.21
N LYS A 128 33.71 2.77 -0.64
CA LYS A 128 32.87 3.39 0.38
C LYS A 128 31.89 4.31 -0.32
N TYR A 129 30.60 4.12 -0.10
CA TYR A 129 29.56 4.87 -0.82
C TYR A 129 28.59 5.56 0.12
N ASN A 130 28.04 6.66 -0.38
CA ASN A 130 26.94 7.44 0.19
C ASN A 130 25.95 7.72 -0.93
N GLN A 131 24.68 7.41 -0.70
CA GLN A 131 23.67 7.48 -1.76
C GLN A 131 22.36 8.03 -1.21
N ILE A 132 21.70 8.86 -2.00
CA ILE A 132 20.36 9.41 -1.72
C ILE A 132 19.47 9.05 -2.90
N ALA A 133 18.29 8.49 -2.66
CA ALA A 133 17.35 8.16 -3.73
C ALA A 133 15.90 8.41 -3.34
N LEU A 134 15.08 8.58 -4.38
CA LEU A 134 13.63 8.51 -4.29
C LEU A 134 13.18 7.16 -4.86
N LEU A 135 12.40 6.41 -4.08
CA LEU A 135 11.87 5.11 -4.44
C LEU A 135 10.34 5.16 -4.53
N GLY A 136 9.79 4.48 -5.52
CA GLY A 136 8.42 3.97 -5.47
C GLY A 136 8.37 2.65 -4.70
N ASP A 137 7.36 2.48 -3.87
CA ASP A 137 7.03 1.27 -3.12
C ASP A 137 5.68 0.73 -3.64
N VAL A 138 5.67 -0.50 -4.15
CA VAL A 138 4.45 -1.21 -4.56
C VAL A 138 4.21 -2.39 -3.62
N ASN A 139 3.10 -2.36 -2.90
CA ASN A 139 2.65 -3.48 -2.05
C ASN A 139 1.89 -4.51 -2.90
N PHE A 140 2.61 -5.50 -3.42
CA PHE A 140 2.06 -6.57 -4.23
C PHE A 140 1.04 -7.42 -3.48
N SER A 141 1.18 -7.56 -2.16
CA SER A 141 0.23 -8.35 -1.38
C SER A 141 -1.15 -7.74 -1.32
N ASN A 142 -1.26 -6.41 -1.34
CA ASN A 142 -2.54 -5.73 -1.45
C ASN A 142 -3.11 -5.76 -2.87
N ILE A 143 -2.26 -5.82 -3.91
CA ILE A 143 -2.70 -5.97 -5.31
C ILE A 143 -3.23 -7.39 -5.58
N LEU A 144 -2.48 -8.39 -5.14
CA LEU A 144 -2.76 -9.81 -5.39
C LEU A 144 -3.64 -10.43 -4.31
N ARG A 145 -4.27 -9.59 -3.47
CA ARG A 145 -5.11 -10.05 -2.38
C ARG A 145 -6.34 -10.74 -2.95
N ARG A 146 -6.60 -11.96 -2.49
CA ARG A 146 -7.88 -12.60 -2.75
C ARG A 146 -8.97 -11.97 -1.90
N VAL A 147 -10.09 -11.69 -2.54
CA VAL A 147 -11.28 -11.06 -1.93
C VAL A 147 -11.96 -11.94 -0.88
N ASP A 148 -11.79 -13.26 -0.94
CA ASP A 148 -12.40 -14.23 -0.03
C ASP A 148 -11.56 -14.51 1.22
N ASN A 149 -10.34 -13.95 1.32
CA ASN A 149 -9.48 -14.15 2.47
C ASN A 149 -9.70 -13.07 3.56
N HIS A 150 -10.32 -13.51 4.65
CA HIS A 150 -10.68 -12.68 5.81
C HIS A 150 -9.60 -12.66 6.91
N SER A 151 -8.50 -13.40 6.74
CA SER A 151 -7.44 -13.44 7.75
C SER A 151 -6.67 -12.10 7.82
N PRO A 152 -6.34 -11.59 9.02
CA PRO A 152 -5.48 -10.43 9.16
C PRO A 152 -4.08 -10.77 8.63
N TYR A 153 -3.73 -10.14 7.51
CA TYR A 153 -2.46 -10.36 6.84
C TYR A 153 -1.33 -9.68 7.62
N ARG A 154 -0.33 -10.48 8.02
CA ARG A 154 0.82 -10.01 8.80
C ARG A 154 2.13 -9.97 8.03
N TRP A 155 2.21 -10.61 6.88
CA TRP A 155 3.35 -10.48 5.98
C TRP A 155 3.05 -9.40 4.95
N ALA A 156 3.98 -8.92 4.13
CA ALA A 156 3.69 -8.10 2.95
C ALA A 156 4.87 -8.17 2.00
N LEU A 157 4.60 -8.48 0.73
CA LEU A 157 5.59 -8.45 -0.34
C LEU A 157 5.52 -7.09 -1.02
N HIS A 158 6.67 -6.43 -1.07
CA HIS A 158 6.85 -5.11 -1.64
C HIS A 158 7.85 -5.17 -2.80
N GLY A 159 7.61 -4.34 -3.81
CA GLY A 159 8.55 -4.04 -4.88
C GLY A 159 9.03 -2.60 -4.77
N TYR A 160 10.33 -2.40 -4.95
CA TYR A 160 10.97 -1.09 -4.93
C TYR A 160 11.60 -0.80 -6.27
N ALA A 161 11.48 0.44 -6.73
CA ALA A 161 12.23 0.95 -7.86
C ALA A 161 12.44 2.46 -7.71
N GLY A 162 13.61 2.96 -8.08
CA GLY A 162 13.87 4.38 -8.01
C GLY A 162 15.21 4.82 -8.59
N ILE A 163 15.43 6.12 -8.45
CA ILE A 163 16.57 6.86 -8.99
C ILE A 163 17.16 7.71 -7.87
N GLY A 164 18.47 7.88 -7.90
CA GLY A 164 19.17 8.67 -6.91
C GLY A 164 20.49 9.20 -7.42
N VAL A 165 21.20 9.87 -6.51
CA VAL A 165 22.57 10.35 -6.70
C VAL A 165 23.50 9.63 -5.73
N GLN A 166 24.71 9.34 -6.18
CA GLN A 166 25.71 8.63 -5.40
C GLN A 166 27.03 9.37 -5.32
N GLY A 167 27.73 9.22 -4.21
CA GLY A 167 29.12 9.63 -4.06
C GLY A 167 29.88 8.48 -3.43
N TYR A 168 31.13 8.30 -3.82
CA TYR A 168 31.93 7.19 -3.37
C TYR A 168 33.42 7.49 -3.40
N ASP A 169 34.14 6.81 -2.53
CA ASP A 169 35.60 6.76 -2.47
C ASP A 169 36.04 5.31 -2.69
N THR A 170 36.86 5.07 -3.70
CA THR A 170 37.45 3.76 -3.96
C THR A 170 38.92 3.72 -3.60
N SER A 171 39.40 2.53 -3.30
CA SER A 171 40.82 2.25 -3.12
C SER A 171 41.13 0.88 -3.71
N LEU A 172 42.11 0.78 -4.59
CA LEU A 172 42.55 -0.46 -5.21
C LEU A 172 44.03 -0.73 -4.90
N TYR A 173 44.28 -1.97 -4.48
CA TYR A 173 45.59 -2.47 -4.10
C TYR A 173 45.95 -3.73 -4.91
N ASP A 174 47.13 -3.78 -5.50
CA ASP A 174 47.69 -4.98 -6.15
C ASP A 174 49.15 -5.25 -5.73
N ASN A 175 49.82 -6.23 -6.33
CA ASN A 175 51.22 -6.57 -6.01
C ASN A 175 52.26 -5.91 -6.94
N ASN A 176 51.86 -5.07 -7.90
CA ASN A 176 52.74 -4.47 -8.90
C ASN A 176 52.66 -2.95 -8.93
N GLU A 177 51.62 -2.42 -9.58
CA GLU A 177 51.49 -1.01 -9.93
C GLU A 177 50.79 -0.21 -8.82
N TYR A 178 49.79 -0.81 -8.19
CA TYR A 178 48.93 -0.17 -7.20
C TYR A 178 49.24 -0.67 -5.79
N ARG A 179 50.48 -0.47 -5.36
CA ARG A 179 50.97 -0.84 -4.01
C ARG A 179 51.78 0.28 -3.40
N TYR A 180 51.91 0.30 -2.08
CA TYR A 180 52.90 1.16 -1.45
C TYR A 180 54.32 0.64 -1.71
N SER A 181 55.15 1.44 -2.36
CA SER A 181 56.59 1.18 -2.53
C SER A 181 57.34 2.49 -2.68
N ASP A 182 58.52 2.59 -2.07
CA ASP A 182 59.38 3.78 -2.19
C ASP A 182 60.37 3.68 -3.35
N SER A 183 60.61 2.48 -3.90
CA SER A 183 61.53 2.25 -5.01
C SER A 183 61.14 1.01 -5.83
N PRO A 184 60.57 1.19 -7.06
CA PRO A 184 60.09 2.46 -7.61
C PRO A 184 58.92 3.03 -6.80
N LYS A 185 58.75 4.35 -6.82
CA LYS A 185 57.63 4.99 -6.11
C LYS A 185 56.29 4.53 -6.68
N ARG A 186 55.46 3.90 -5.85
CA ARG A 186 54.14 3.34 -6.18
C ARG A 186 53.14 3.72 -5.10
N VAL A 187 51.89 3.92 -5.48
CA VAL A 187 50.78 4.16 -4.55
C VAL A 187 49.54 3.40 -5.01
N PRO A 188 48.65 3.01 -4.09
CA PRO A 188 47.34 2.46 -4.44
C PRO A 188 46.54 3.46 -5.29
N LEU A 189 45.65 2.94 -6.14
CA LEU A 189 44.74 3.78 -6.91
C LEU A 189 43.59 4.22 -5.99
N PHE A 190 43.29 5.52 -6.00
CA PHE A 190 42.15 6.08 -5.30
C PHE A 190 41.30 6.86 -6.29
N ILE A 191 40.00 6.61 -6.29
CA ILE A 191 39.03 7.36 -7.09
C ILE A 191 38.02 7.96 -6.14
N LYS A 192 37.70 9.23 -6.37
CA LYS A 192 36.70 9.95 -5.57
C LYS A 192 35.67 10.55 -6.51
N GLN A 193 34.42 10.17 -6.29
CA GLN A 193 33.26 10.76 -6.91
C GLN A 193 32.44 11.46 -5.82
N ASP A 194 32.38 12.78 -5.87
CA ASP A 194 31.48 13.54 -4.99
C ASP A 194 30.02 13.38 -5.45
N ILE A 195 29.06 13.55 -4.52
CA ILE A 195 27.64 13.55 -4.89
C ILE A 195 27.38 14.75 -5.81
N ASP A 196 27.00 14.47 -7.05
CA ASP A 196 26.68 15.47 -8.05
C ASP A 196 25.41 15.06 -8.82
N ILE A 197 24.79 16.01 -9.51
CA ILE A 197 23.63 15.74 -10.37
C ILE A 197 23.97 14.78 -11.52
N ASN A 198 25.25 14.62 -11.85
CA ASN A 198 25.73 13.70 -12.88
C ASN A 198 26.04 12.29 -12.34
N SER A 199 26.09 12.08 -11.03
CA SER A 199 26.35 10.78 -10.42
C SER A 199 25.05 10.00 -10.17
N LEU A 200 24.21 9.92 -11.21
CA LEU A 200 22.92 9.26 -11.15
C LEU A 200 23.10 7.74 -11.07
N TYR A 201 22.34 7.12 -10.18
CA TYR A 201 22.24 5.67 -10.09
C TYR A 201 20.78 5.24 -10.03
N TYR A 202 20.53 3.99 -10.38
CA TYR A 202 19.20 3.38 -10.32
C TYR A 202 19.21 2.23 -9.33
N GLN A 203 18.09 2.00 -8.66
CA GLN A 203 17.96 0.82 -7.82
C GLN A 203 16.56 0.23 -7.90
N PHE A 204 16.50 -1.09 -7.79
CA PHE A 204 15.26 -1.84 -7.71
C PHE A 204 15.43 -3.03 -6.78
N GLY A 205 14.33 -3.51 -6.21
CA GLY A 205 14.42 -4.54 -5.21
C GLY A 205 13.09 -5.07 -4.74
N LEU A 206 13.17 -5.97 -3.78
CA LEU A 206 12.04 -6.60 -3.14
C LEU A 206 12.16 -6.46 -1.63
N GLY A 207 11.01 -6.30 -0.97
CA GLY A 207 10.91 -6.28 0.49
C GLY A 207 9.90 -7.31 0.95
N LEU A 208 10.23 -8.07 1.99
CA LEU A 208 9.30 -8.85 2.77
C LEU A 208 9.13 -8.19 4.13
N LYS A 209 7.98 -7.55 4.34
CA LYS A 209 7.63 -6.91 5.61
C LYS A 209 6.79 -7.84 6.48
N TYR A 210 6.93 -7.71 7.79
CA TYR A 210 6.13 -8.39 8.79
C TYR A 210 5.59 -7.40 9.81
N ASN A 211 4.26 -7.37 9.96
CA ASN A 211 3.54 -6.52 10.90
C ASN A 211 3.63 -7.08 12.31
N VAL A 212 4.56 -6.53 13.10
CA VAL A 212 4.75 -6.92 14.50
C VAL A 212 3.70 -6.26 15.38
N SER A 213 3.46 -4.97 15.17
CA SER A 213 2.53 -4.18 15.99
C SER A 213 2.01 -2.96 15.25
N LYS A 214 1.09 -2.22 15.88
CA LYS A 214 0.62 -0.92 15.36
C LYS A 214 1.73 0.12 15.15
N LEU A 215 2.90 -0.07 15.77
CA LEU A 215 4.02 0.87 15.73
C LEU A 215 5.20 0.38 14.89
N ILE A 216 5.41 -0.93 14.78
CA ILE A 216 6.66 -1.49 14.25
C ILE A 216 6.36 -2.60 13.24
N ASP A 217 7.05 -2.54 12.11
CA ASP A 217 7.25 -3.65 11.18
C ASP A 217 8.71 -4.09 11.18
N ILE A 218 8.93 -5.37 10.88
CA ILE A 218 10.26 -5.90 10.52
C ILE A 218 10.29 -6.05 9.00
N GLU A 219 11.42 -5.75 8.38
CA GLU A 219 11.59 -5.86 6.93
C GLU A 219 12.87 -6.62 6.59
N ALA A 220 12.75 -7.61 5.69
CA ALA A 220 13.88 -8.12 4.93
C ALA A 220 13.85 -7.49 3.54
N ARG A 221 14.87 -6.72 3.19
CA ARG A 221 14.93 -5.97 1.92
C ARG A 221 16.15 -6.40 1.12
N THR A 222 15.96 -6.63 -0.17
CA THR A 222 17.07 -6.85 -1.09
C THR A 222 16.99 -5.87 -2.25
N MET A 223 18.10 -5.18 -2.53
CA MET A 223 18.17 -4.14 -3.55
C MET A 223 19.34 -4.41 -4.50
N TYR A 224 19.08 -4.32 -5.80
CA TYR A 224 20.07 -4.27 -6.85
C TYR A 224 20.26 -2.81 -7.27
N ILE A 225 21.52 -2.37 -7.29
CA ILE A 225 21.95 -1.00 -7.53
C ILE A 225 22.75 -0.99 -8.81
N ILE A 226 22.29 -0.22 -9.80
CA ILE A 226 22.99 0.06 -11.04
C ILE A 226 23.69 1.41 -10.87
N SER A 227 25.01 1.39 -10.72
CA SER A 227 25.81 2.61 -10.51
C SER A 227 25.73 3.56 -11.71
N GLY A 228 25.65 3.01 -12.93
CA GLY A 228 25.82 3.78 -14.16
C GLY A 228 27.26 4.26 -14.40
N ASP A 229 28.20 3.76 -13.59
CA ASP A 229 29.54 4.28 -13.43
C ASP A 229 30.54 3.12 -13.34
N ASP A 230 31.58 3.18 -14.15
CA ASP A 230 32.60 2.13 -14.33
C ASP A 230 33.78 2.29 -13.36
N GLU A 231 33.81 3.42 -12.64
CA GLU A 231 34.80 3.70 -11.62
C GLU A 231 34.31 3.22 -10.23
N PHE A 232 33.05 2.81 -10.13
CA PHE A 232 32.40 2.48 -8.87
C PHE A 232 32.97 1.23 -8.19
N ASP A 233 33.51 0.25 -8.92
CA ASP A 233 34.23 -0.87 -8.31
C ASP A 233 35.70 -0.59 -7.99
N GLY A 234 36.20 0.59 -8.37
CA GLY A 234 37.58 1.03 -8.13
C GLY A 234 38.62 0.46 -9.10
N GLY A 235 38.21 -0.17 -10.19
CA GLY A 235 39.10 -0.80 -11.17
C GLY A 235 39.93 0.16 -12.01
N GLY A 236 39.61 1.45 -12.05
CA GLY A 236 40.24 2.39 -12.97
C GLY A 236 39.37 3.60 -13.24
N TRP A 237 39.90 4.58 -13.95
CA TRP A 237 39.13 5.70 -14.47
C TRP A 237 38.37 5.27 -15.75
N GLY A 238 37.22 5.89 -16.02
CA GLY A 238 36.33 5.56 -17.13
C GLY A 238 36.53 6.45 -18.37
N SER A 239 37.66 7.15 -18.49
CA SER A 239 37.92 8.01 -19.66
C SER A 239 38.20 7.17 -20.91
N PRO A 240 37.92 7.66 -22.13
CA PRO A 240 38.18 6.91 -23.36
C PRO A 240 39.63 6.41 -23.52
N GLY A 241 40.60 7.14 -22.97
CA GLY A 241 42.01 6.75 -22.96
C GLY A 241 42.33 5.56 -22.04
N ASP A 242 41.49 5.29 -21.04
CA ASP A 242 41.72 4.23 -20.05
C ASP A 242 41.43 2.82 -20.60
N TYR A 243 40.73 2.72 -21.73
CA TYR A 243 40.43 1.45 -22.42
C TYR A 243 41.45 1.10 -23.51
N ASN A 244 42.55 1.83 -23.58
CA ASN A 244 43.66 1.52 -24.48
C ASN A 244 44.63 0.56 -23.77
N THR A 245 44.80 -0.65 -24.30
CA THR A 245 45.75 -1.64 -23.75
C THR A 245 47.21 -1.17 -23.73
N ALA A 246 47.55 -0.17 -24.55
CA ALA A 246 48.87 0.44 -24.61
C ALA A 246 49.04 1.62 -23.63
N SER A 247 47.98 2.03 -22.92
CA SER A 247 48.04 3.06 -21.88
C SER A 247 48.69 2.52 -20.60
N ALA A 248 49.33 3.41 -19.84
CA ALA A 248 49.88 3.13 -18.52
C ALA A 248 48.84 3.31 -17.39
N THR A 249 47.56 3.33 -17.74
CA THR A 249 46.43 3.48 -16.82
C THR A 249 45.97 2.12 -16.31
N SER A 250 45.10 2.12 -15.30
CA SER A 250 44.59 0.89 -14.72
C SER A 250 43.81 0.08 -15.75
N LYS A 251 44.09 -1.22 -15.79
CA LYS A 251 43.51 -2.14 -16.77
C LYS A 251 42.34 -2.96 -16.20
N TYR A 252 41.98 -2.79 -14.92
CA TYR A 252 40.92 -3.61 -14.33
C TYR A 252 39.54 -3.30 -14.96
N ASN A 253 39.26 -2.05 -15.37
CA ASN A 253 38.03 -1.67 -16.12
C ASN A 253 37.91 -2.33 -17.52
N MET A 254 38.91 -3.11 -17.93
CA MET A 254 38.89 -3.84 -19.20
C MET A 254 38.55 -5.31 -19.04
N LEU A 255 38.35 -5.80 -17.80
CA LEU A 255 37.99 -7.20 -17.51
C LEU A 255 36.57 -7.52 -18.01
N ASN A 256 35.71 -6.52 -18.04
CA ASN A 256 34.33 -6.57 -18.48
C ASN A 256 34.08 -5.46 -19.51
N LYS A 257 33.16 -5.70 -20.43
CA LYS A 257 32.79 -4.71 -21.47
C LYS A 257 31.68 -3.76 -21.04
N ARG A 258 31.07 -4.03 -19.88
CA ARG A 258 30.04 -3.16 -19.30
C ARG A 258 30.71 -1.87 -18.80
N ARG A 259 29.92 -0.81 -18.65
CA ARG A 259 30.36 0.52 -18.22
C ARG A 259 29.70 0.94 -16.90
N SER A 260 29.27 -0.04 -16.12
CA SER A 260 28.44 0.17 -14.95
C SER A 260 28.68 -0.99 -14.02
N ASP A 261 29.26 -0.67 -12.86
CA ASP A 261 29.51 -1.62 -11.80
C ASP A 261 28.35 -1.69 -10.82
N ASN A 262 27.67 -2.81 -10.83
CA ASN A 262 26.44 -2.96 -10.08
C ASN A 262 26.66 -3.75 -8.79
N MET A 263 26.03 -3.23 -7.74
CA MET A 263 26.05 -3.79 -6.41
C MET A 263 24.71 -4.42 -6.06
N TRP A 264 24.75 -5.44 -5.21
CA TRP A 264 23.59 -6.07 -4.62
C TRP A 264 23.66 -5.96 -3.10
N THR A 265 22.54 -5.63 -2.46
CA THR A 265 22.43 -5.51 -1.02
C THR A 265 21.33 -6.40 -0.48
N VAL A 266 21.55 -6.92 0.72
CA VAL A 266 20.60 -7.75 1.47
C VAL A 266 20.58 -7.23 2.90
N ASN A 267 19.46 -6.68 3.31
CA ASN A 267 19.30 -5.91 4.53
C ASN A 267 18.19 -6.49 5.40
N LEU A 268 18.35 -6.36 6.71
CA LEU A 268 17.27 -6.46 7.70
C LEU A 268 17.03 -5.08 8.31
N GLY A 269 15.78 -4.74 8.54
CA GLY A 269 15.38 -3.43 9.03
C GLY A 269 14.13 -3.44 9.89
N LEU A 270 13.91 -2.30 10.54
CA LEU A 270 12.71 -1.98 11.31
C LEU A 270 12.05 -0.76 10.68
N SER A 271 10.74 -0.79 10.54
CA SER A 271 9.94 0.35 10.09
C SER A 271 9.02 0.81 11.21
N PHE A 272 9.14 2.07 11.59
CA PHE A 272 8.36 2.71 12.64
C PHE A 272 7.22 3.50 12.02
N LYS A 273 5.97 3.07 12.26
CA LYS A 273 4.75 3.73 11.81
C LYS A 273 4.50 4.97 12.63
N ILE A 274 4.35 6.11 11.97
CA ILE A 274 4.17 7.42 12.62
C ILE A 274 2.72 7.86 12.49
N GLY A 275 2.11 8.14 13.64
CA GLY A 275 0.80 8.77 13.73
C GLY A 275 -0.03 8.26 14.90
N LYS A 276 -1.27 8.73 14.97
CA LYS A 276 -2.20 8.50 16.08
C LYS A 276 -3.26 7.43 15.80
N HIS A 277 -3.35 6.95 14.56
CA HIS A 277 -4.33 5.95 14.18
C HIS A 277 -3.85 4.54 14.56
N MET A 278 -4.81 3.62 14.73
CA MET A 278 -4.54 2.25 15.17
C MET A 278 -3.95 1.35 14.08
N SER A 279 -4.20 1.66 12.81
CA SER A 279 -3.69 0.93 11.66
C SER A 279 -2.95 1.85 10.70
N HIS A 280 -2.01 1.26 9.97
CA HIS A 280 -1.24 1.93 8.92
C HIS A 280 -1.80 1.52 7.55
N LEU A 281 -1.86 2.47 6.62
CA LEU A 281 -2.53 2.33 5.32
C LEU A 281 -2.01 1.14 4.50
N ALA A 282 -0.71 0.85 4.60
CA ALA A 282 -0.09 -0.31 3.93
C ALA A 282 -0.66 -1.67 4.37
N TRP A 283 -1.27 -1.73 5.56
CA TRP A 283 -1.82 -2.95 6.16
C TRP A 283 -3.35 -2.99 6.10
N HIS A 284 -3.97 -2.04 5.41
CA HIS A 284 -5.43 -1.93 5.35
C HIS A 284 -5.98 -2.43 4.02
N ASP A 285 -7.06 -3.22 4.12
CA ASP A 285 -7.83 -3.68 2.97
C ASP A 285 -8.96 -2.68 2.66
N PRO A 286 -8.98 -2.04 1.48
CA PRO A 286 -10.05 -1.11 1.14
C PRO A 286 -11.43 -1.78 1.06
N LEU A 287 -11.52 -3.09 0.78
CA LEU A 287 -12.79 -3.80 0.58
C LEU A 287 -13.34 -4.44 1.86
N GLN A 288 -12.50 -4.60 2.89
CA GLN A 288 -12.89 -5.25 4.14
C GLN A 288 -14.11 -4.57 4.79
N GLU A 289 -14.21 -3.24 4.74
CA GLU A 289 -15.37 -2.51 5.28
C GLU A 289 -16.65 -2.82 4.50
N ALA A 290 -16.57 -2.87 3.16
CA ALA A 290 -17.71 -3.18 2.31
C ALA A 290 -18.19 -4.62 2.54
N TYR A 291 -17.26 -5.57 2.62
CA TYR A 291 -17.58 -6.97 2.90
C TYR A 291 -18.15 -7.16 4.30
N TYR A 292 -17.60 -6.50 5.31
CA TYR A 292 -18.15 -6.55 6.66
C TYR A 292 -19.60 -6.05 6.68
N ARG A 293 -19.90 -4.90 6.06
CA ARG A 293 -21.27 -4.38 5.96
C ARG A 293 -22.20 -5.31 5.20
N ALA A 294 -21.75 -5.86 4.07
CA ALA A 294 -22.52 -6.84 3.32
C ALA A 294 -22.85 -8.07 4.19
N SER A 295 -21.86 -8.61 4.91
CA SER A 295 -22.07 -9.76 5.79
C SER A 295 -23.01 -9.47 6.97
N VAL A 296 -22.96 -8.26 7.53
CA VAL A 296 -23.88 -7.84 8.59
C VAL A 296 -25.31 -7.74 8.04
N LEU A 297 -25.49 -7.20 6.83
CA LEU A 297 -26.81 -7.09 6.20
C LEU A 297 -27.37 -8.45 5.78
N GLU A 298 -26.53 -9.35 5.29
CA GLU A 298 -26.93 -10.71 4.92
C GLU A 298 -27.36 -11.54 6.13
N ASN A 299 -26.70 -11.34 7.28
CA ASN A 299 -27.00 -12.06 8.52
C ASN A 299 -27.95 -11.30 9.46
N ALA A 300 -28.36 -10.08 9.11
CA ALA A 300 -29.37 -9.37 9.87
C ALA A 300 -30.69 -10.13 9.67
N SER A 301 -31.26 -10.66 10.76
CA SER A 301 -32.61 -11.19 10.70
C SER A 301 -33.52 -10.05 10.28
N THR A 302 -34.25 -10.25 9.18
CA THR A 302 -35.45 -9.45 8.94
C THR A 302 -36.46 -9.95 9.95
N ASP A 303 -36.39 -9.44 11.18
CA ASP A 303 -37.48 -9.61 12.13
C ASP A 303 -38.68 -8.90 11.49
N LEU A 304 -39.50 -9.67 10.78
CA LEU A 304 -40.79 -9.22 10.34
C LEU A 304 -41.58 -8.98 11.62
N VAL A 305 -41.60 -7.73 12.09
CA VAL A 305 -42.41 -7.33 13.23
C VAL A 305 -43.85 -7.42 12.77
N VAL A 306 -44.47 -8.56 13.04
CA VAL A 306 -45.89 -8.80 12.84
C VAL A 306 -46.58 -8.29 14.10
N CYS A 307 -47.56 -7.39 13.95
CA CYS A 307 -48.33 -6.83 15.05
C CYS A 307 -47.48 -5.99 16.02
N GLU A 308 -46.80 -4.96 15.49
CA GLU A 308 -46.02 -4.00 16.27
C GLU A 308 -46.88 -3.30 17.33
N LYS A 309 -48.13 -2.99 16.98
CA LYS A 309 -49.10 -2.34 17.89
C LYS A 309 -49.90 -3.29 18.77
N GLY A 310 -49.80 -4.60 18.54
CA GLY A 310 -50.58 -5.61 19.27
C GLY A 310 -51.98 -5.86 18.68
N ASP A 311 -52.86 -6.42 19.50
CA ASP A 311 -54.29 -6.68 19.27
C ASP A 311 -55.00 -6.29 20.59
N ASN A 312 -55.50 -5.05 20.67
CA ASN A 312 -55.98 -4.48 21.93
C ASN A 312 -57.37 -4.96 22.34
N ASP A 313 -58.25 -5.23 21.37
CA ASP A 313 -59.62 -5.71 21.62
C ASP A 313 -59.72 -7.25 21.62
N ASN A 314 -58.63 -7.94 21.27
CA ASN A 314 -58.48 -9.39 21.24
C ASN A 314 -59.46 -10.07 20.28
N ASP A 315 -59.73 -9.45 19.14
CA ASP A 315 -60.57 -10.00 18.09
C ASP A 315 -59.82 -10.96 17.13
N GLY A 316 -58.48 -11.01 17.24
CA GLY A 316 -57.59 -11.85 16.45
C GLY A 316 -56.98 -11.18 15.22
N VAL A 317 -57.24 -9.89 15.00
CA VAL A 317 -56.62 -9.05 13.96
C VAL A 317 -55.79 -7.97 14.64
N CYS A 318 -54.54 -7.84 14.21
CA CYS A 318 -53.64 -6.88 14.86
C CYS A 318 -54.01 -5.44 14.50
N ASP A 319 -53.90 -4.53 15.47
CA ASP A 319 -54.17 -3.08 15.36
C ASP A 319 -53.48 -2.40 14.16
N ASP A 320 -52.39 -2.97 13.66
CA ASP A 320 -51.69 -2.49 12.46
C ASP A 320 -52.49 -2.70 11.16
N TRP A 321 -53.39 -3.68 11.14
CA TRP A 321 -54.20 -4.11 10.00
C TRP A 321 -55.70 -4.14 10.29
N ASP A 322 -56.09 -3.98 11.55
CA ASP A 322 -57.46 -3.88 12.01
C ASP A 322 -58.09 -2.53 11.64
N ARG A 323 -59.29 -2.59 11.08
CA ARG A 323 -60.11 -1.43 10.69
C ARG A 323 -61.05 -0.98 11.81
N GLN A 324 -61.32 -1.84 12.79
CA GLN A 324 -62.23 -1.59 13.91
C GLN A 324 -61.52 -1.94 15.23
N LEU A 325 -60.68 -1.01 15.70
CA LEU A 325 -59.83 -1.10 16.91
C LEU A 325 -60.56 -1.29 18.26
N ASP A 326 -61.88 -1.49 18.23
CA ASP A 326 -62.75 -1.59 19.39
C ASP A 326 -63.87 -2.62 19.21
N THR A 327 -63.59 -3.69 18.47
CA THR A 327 -64.49 -4.82 18.30
C THR A 327 -64.90 -5.39 19.67
N PRO A 328 -66.20 -5.61 19.93
CA PRO A 328 -66.65 -6.19 21.18
C PRO A 328 -66.11 -7.61 21.40
N ALA A 329 -65.65 -7.88 22.62
CA ALA A 329 -65.13 -9.19 22.98
C ALA A 329 -66.13 -10.32 22.67
N GLY A 330 -65.70 -11.31 21.88
CA GLY A 330 -66.50 -12.45 21.45
C GLY A 330 -67.29 -12.23 20.15
N ALA A 331 -67.25 -11.04 19.56
CA ALA A 331 -67.71 -10.83 18.19
C ALA A 331 -66.84 -11.63 17.22
N ARG A 332 -67.46 -12.15 16.15
CA ARG A 332 -66.71 -12.73 15.04
C ARG A 332 -66.37 -11.60 14.09
N VAL A 333 -65.13 -11.56 13.63
CA VAL A 333 -64.63 -10.55 12.69
C VAL A 333 -64.21 -11.13 11.36
N ASP A 334 -64.13 -10.27 10.34
CA ASP A 334 -63.52 -10.60 9.07
C ASP A 334 -61.98 -10.47 9.12
N GLY A 335 -61.30 -10.70 7.98
CA GLY A 335 -59.83 -10.58 7.90
C GLY A 335 -59.30 -9.15 8.06
N ALA A 336 -60.16 -8.16 8.25
CA ALA A 336 -59.81 -6.78 8.51
C ALA A 336 -60.23 -6.30 9.91
N GLY A 337 -60.65 -7.22 10.80
CA GLY A 337 -61.03 -6.92 12.18
C GLY A 337 -62.41 -6.28 12.34
N VAL A 338 -63.23 -6.26 11.28
CA VAL A 338 -64.58 -5.68 11.36
C VAL A 338 -65.56 -6.74 11.83
N ALA A 339 -66.38 -6.40 12.84
CA ALA A 339 -67.44 -7.28 13.35
C ALA A 339 -68.43 -7.67 12.25
N LEU A 340 -68.75 -8.97 12.17
CA LEU A 340 -69.69 -9.50 11.18
C LEU A 340 -71.13 -9.03 11.45
N ASP A 341 -71.78 -8.63 10.37
CA ASP A 341 -73.21 -8.30 10.26
C ASP A 341 -73.68 -8.97 8.96
N MET A 342 -74.27 -10.16 9.09
CA MET A 342 -74.54 -11.03 7.96
C MET A 342 -75.73 -10.57 7.11
N ASP A 343 -76.69 -9.86 7.68
CA ASP A 343 -77.89 -9.37 6.98
C ASP A 343 -77.88 -7.86 6.70
N LEU A 344 -76.85 -7.15 7.19
CA LEU A 344 -76.54 -5.76 6.93
C LEU A 344 -77.59 -4.79 7.48
N ASP A 345 -78.22 -5.13 8.60
CA ASP A 345 -79.21 -4.29 9.26
C ASP A 345 -78.61 -3.26 10.25
N GLY A 346 -77.30 -3.36 10.51
CA GLY A 346 -76.55 -2.49 11.41
C GLY A 346 -76.43 -3.01 12.84
N VAL A 347 -76.95 -4.19 13.15
CA VAL A 347 -76.72 -4.93 14.40
C VAL A 347 -75.75 -6.06 14.12
N ILE A 348 -74.58 -6.03 14.77
CA ILE A 348 -73.59 -7.11 14.60
C ILE A 348 -74.18 -8.46 15.03
N ASP A 349 -73.73 -9.55 14.40
CA ASP A 349 -74.18 -10.93 14.63
C ASP A 349 -74.12 -11.36 16.11
N LEU A 350 -73.24 -10.74 16.91
CA LEU A 350 -73.13 -10.99 18.35
C LEU A 350 -74.38 -10.54 19.13
N TYR A 351 -75.01 -9.45 18.69
CA TYR A 351 -76.17 -8.84 19.35
C TYR A 351 -77.48 -9.07 18.59
N ASP A 352 -77.39 -9.59 17.37
CA ASP A 352 -78.54 -9.93 16.54
C ASP A 352 -79.11 -11.33 16.90
N LYS A 353 -80.40 -11.37 17.23
CA LYS A 353 -81.13 -12.62 17.49
C LYS A 353 -81.56 -13.34 16.21
N CYS A 354 -81.56 -12.64 15.08
CA CYS A 354 -82.06 -13.08 13.79
C CYS A 354 -81.02 -12.92 12.67
N VAL A 355 -79.74 -13.21 12.92
CA VAL A 355 -78.51 -13.14 12.08
C VAL A 355 -78.64 -13.13 10.54
N THR A 356 -79.68 -13.73 9.97
CA THR A 356 -79.89 -13.84 8.51
C THR A 356 -81.08 -13.05 7.98
N VAL A 357 -81.82 -12.31 8.81
CA VAL A 357 -83.09 -11.66 8.46
C VAL A 357 -83.16 -10.25 9.07
N PRO A 358 -83.06 -9.18 8.24
CA PRO A 358 -82.90 -7.82 8.73
C PRO A 358 -84.02 -7.35 9.67
N GLY A 359 -83.64 -6.66 10.73
CA GLY A 359 -84.56 -6.05 11.68
C GLY A 359 -84.05 -4.72 12.25
N PRO A 360 -84.91 -4.01 13.00
CA PRO A 360 -84.48 -2.80 13.69
C PRO A 360 -83.66 -3.12 14.95
N VAL A 361 -82.72 -2.23 15.30
CA VAL A 361 -81.91 -2.30 16.53
C VAL A 361 -82.79 -2.42 17.78
N GLU A 362 -83.96 -1.76 17.79
CA GLU A 362 -84.91 -1.81 18.90
C GLU A 362 -85.48 -3.21 19.18
N ASN A 363 -85.37 -4.14 18.22
CA ASN A 363 -85.83 -5.53 18.35
C ASN A 363 -84.66 -6.54 18.23
N ASN A 364 -83.44 -6.11 18.56
CA ASN A 364 -82.23 -6.94 18.52
C ASN A 364 -82.03 -7.62 17.14
N GLY A 365 -82.16 -6.84 16.05
CA GLY A 365 -81.96 -7.30 14.68
C GLY A 365 -83.06 -8.23 14.13
N CYS A 366 -84.11 -8.52 14.91
CA CYS A 366 -85.23 -9.32 14.42
C CYS A 366 -86.34 -8.48 13.75
N PRO A 367 -87.01 -9.00 12.71
CA PRO A 367 -88.19 -8.36 12.12
C PRO A 367 -89.30 -8.10 13.13
N THR A 368 -89.98 -6.96 13.01
CA THR A 368 -91.08 -6.56 13.90
C THR A 368 -92.45 -7.08 13.46
N ASN A 369 -92.54 -7.71 12.29
CA ASN A 369 -93.77 -8.24 11.71
C ASN A 369 -93.74 -9.78 11.71
N LYS A 370 -94.74 -10.39 12.36
CA LYS A 370 -94.95 -11.85 12.41
C LYS A 370 -95.42 -12.45 11.09
#